data_AF-A0A952BAP5-F1
#
_entry.id   AF-A0A952BAP5-F1
#
_cell.length_a   1.000
_cell.length_b   1.000
_cell.length_c   1.000
_cell.angle_alpha   90.00
_cell.angle_beta   90.00
_cell.angle_gamma   90.00
#
_symmetry.space_group_name_H-M   'P 1'
#
loop_
_entity.id
_entity.type
_entity.pdbx_description
1 polymer ?
#
loop_
_entity_poly.entity_id
_entity_poly.type
_entity_poly.pdbx_seq_one_letter_code
_entity_poly.pdbx_strand_id
1 'polypeptide(L)'
;MIFWGHSPNSQTRAPEMKIAMEKLDLLVTIDPVAGLQAVMHDRTDGVYLLPAATAFEQYGSVTASNRNLQWREKVVDPIFESKVDHEIMYLLAKKLGFDKEMFKHIEVTDNVPLTEDITREFNRGMWTIGYTGQSPERLRAHMKYQSTFDKRTLQAVGGPVDGEYYGLPWPCWGTPEMKHPGTPILYDTSKSVAEGGLCFRARFGVERDGENLLAEGSYTVGSEIKDGYPQFTMTMLKELGWDGDLTPAERQAIEKVAGDKTNWKTDLSGGIQRVAIKHGCAPFGNAKARVVVWNFPDPVPIHREPLYTPRRDLVADYPTYPDTRKHRTPLLYKSIQDKDFSKDFPMIVTSGRVVEYEGGGDLTRSNPWLAELQQEMYCEITPYDANNAGIRNGSDMWVEGPPNPGQPKGGRIKVKAMFTERVARGVVWMPLSFGGHWEGESLRHKYPEGTDPFVLGASVNAILTYGYDSVTQMQETKCSLCRIKAA
;
A
#
# COMPACT_ATOMS: atom_id res chain seq x y z
N MET A 1 10.67 12.24 13.95
CA MET A 1 10.05 11.21 13.09
C MET A 1 8.84 10.65 13.82
N ILE A 2 7.74 10.39 13.11
CA ILE A 2 6.56 9.71 13.67
C ILE A 2 6.38 8.39 12.90
N PHE A 3 6.41 7.27 13.62
CA PHE A 3 5.97 5.96 13.14
C PHE A 3 4.55 5.73 13.65
N TRP A 4 3.57 5.73 12.73
CA TRP A 4 2.16 5.58 13.08
C TRP A 4 1.59 4.38 12.33
N GLY A 5 1.26 3.30 13.06
CA GLY A 5 0.77 2.05 12.47
C GLY A 5 1.72 1.46 11.41
N HIS A 6 3.04 1.64 11.62
CA HIS A 6 4.07 1.22 10.67
C HIS A 6 5.24 0.61 11.44
N SER A 7 5.84 -0.46 10.89
CA SER A 7 6.95 -1.17 11.53
C SER A 7 8.26 -1.03 10.75
N PRO A 8 9.41 -0.77 11.39
CA PRO A 8 10.70 -0.60 10.72
C PRO A 8 11.24 -1.91 10.16
N ASN A 9 10.89 -3.06 10.73
CA ASN A 9 11.32 -4.34 10.18
C ASN A 9 10.67 -4.69 8.84
N SER A 10 9.79 -3.83 8.30
CA SER A 10 9.29 -3.90 6.94
C SER A 10 10.20 -3.22 5.91
N GLN A 11 11.25 -2.50 6.35
CA GLN A 11 12.18 -1.78 5.47
C GLN A 11 13.57 -2.42 5.54
N THR A 12 14.21 -2.59 4.39
CA THR A 12 15.60 -3.04 4.23
C THR A 12 16.58 -2.08 4.92
N ARG A 13 17.85 -2.49 5.03
CA ARG A 13 18.93 -1.63 5.55
C ARG A 13 18.68 -1.22 7.01
N ALA A 14 18.22 -2.18 7.82
CA ALA A 14 17.90 -1.94 9.22
C ALA A 14 19.08 -1.33 10.02
N PRO A 15 20.36 -1.69 9.77
CA PRO A 15 21.47 -1.12 10.52
C PRO A 15 21.71 0.37 10.23
N GLU A 16 21.55 0.82 8.98
CA GLU A 16 21.53 2.26 8.71
C GLU A 16 20.32 2.95 9.31
N MET A 17 19.18 2.27 9.35
CA MET A 17 17.98 2.80 10.00
C MET A 17 18.17 2.98 11.51
N LYS A 18 18.82 2.03 12.20
CA LYS A 18 19.19 2.17 13.62
C LYS A 18 20.02 3.44 13.83
N ILE A 19 21.08 3.61 13.03
CA ILE A 19 21.95 4.81 13.07
C ILE A 19 21.13 6.09 12.78
N ALA A 20 20.20 6.03 11.82
CA ALA A 20 19.36 7.19 11.48
C ALA A 20 18.40 7.55 12.64
N MET A 21 17.80 6.55 13.28
CA MET A 21 16.92 6.75 14.45
C MET A 21 17.67 7.39 15.62
N GLU A 22 18.91 6.96 15.86
CA GLU A 22 19.76 7.52 16.92
C GLU A 22 20.10 8.99 16.72
N LYS A 23 20.06 9.49 15.48
CA LYS A 23 20.32 10.89 15.13
C LYS A 23 19.09 11.80 15.19
N LEU A 24 17.90 11.26 15.44
CA LEU A 24 16.68 12.08 15.49
C LEU A 24 16.67 12.95 16.76
N ASP A 25 16.05 14.12 16.71
CA ASP A 25 15.78 14.87 17.95
C ASP A 25 14.56 14.28 18.69
N LEU A 26 13.62 13.72 17.93
CA LEU A 26 12.35 13.18 18.41
C LEU A 26 11.94 11.96 17.59
N LEU A 27 11.59 10.87 18.26
CA LEU A 27 10.98 9.66 17.70
C LEU A 27 9.66 9.38 18.44
N VAL A 28 8.54 9.42 17.72
CA VAL A 28 7.22 9.10 18.27
C VAL A 28 6.73 7.83 17.59
N THR A 29 6.31 6.86 18.38
CA THR A 29 5.64 5.64 17.90
C THR A 29 4.19 5.67 18.35
N ILE A 30 3.26 5.43 17.44
CA ILE A 30 1.82 5.43 17.68
C ILE A 30 1.29 4.10 17.15
N ASP A 31 0.95 3.20 18.07
CA ASP A 31 0.61 1.82 17.75
C ASP A 31 -0.11 1.18 18.96
N PRO A 32 -0.96 0.16 18.76
CA PRO A 32 -1.51 -0.61 19.88
C PRO A 32 -0.48 -1.43 20.66
N VAL A 33 0.69 -1.73 20.07
CA VAL A 33 1.76 -2.49 20.73
C VAL A 33 3.14 -1.87 20.52
N ALA A 34 4.08 -2.12 21.43
CA ALA A 34 5.47 -1.70 21.25
C ALA A 34 6.15 -2.51 20.14
N GLY A 35 6.47 -1.86 19.02
CA GLY A 35 7.18 -2.48 17.90
C GLY A 35 8.70 -2.36 17.97
N LEU A 36 9.41 -2.91 16.97
CA LEU A 36 10.88 -2.87 16.89
C LEU A 36 11.47 -1.44 16.97
N GLN A 37 10.77 -0.45 16.44
CA GLN A 37 11.16 0.97 16.46
C GLN A 37 11.34 1.52 17.88
N ALA A 38 10.68 0.93 18.87
CA ALA A 38 10.80 1.34 20.27
C ALA A 38 12.13 0.90 20.90
N VAL A 39 12.78 -0.14 20.35
CA VAL A 39 13.88 -0.84 21.03
C VAL A 39 15.16 -1.01 20.21
N MET A 40 15.09 -0.86 18.88
CA MET A 40 16.25 -1.14 18.02
C MET A 40 17.38 -0.11 18.16
N HIS A 41 17.08 1.10 18.60
CA HIS A 41 18.06 2.17 18.84
C HIS A 41 18.61 2.14 20.27
N ASP A 42 19.69 2.90 20.53
CA ASP A 42 20.27 3.07 21.87
C ASP A 42 19.94 4.41 22.54
N ARG A 43 18.94 5.15 22.01
CA ARG A 43 18.50 6.42 22.59
C ARG A 43 18.00 6.25 24.02
N THR A 44 18.34 7.21 24.87
CA THR A 44 17.86 7.32 26.26
C THR A 44 16.79 8.41 26.45
N ASP A 45 16.57 9.25 25.44
CA ASP A 45 15.67 10.39 25.48
C ASP A 45 15.04 10.69 24.10
N GLY A 46 14.00 11.53 24.11
CA GLY A 46 13.30 11.94 22.89
C GLY A 46 12.57 10.80 22.17
N VAL A 47 12.20 9.73 22.89
CA VAL A 47 11.43 8.59 22.37
C VAL A 47 10.12 8.50 23.13
N TYR A 48 9.01 8.51 22.39
CA TYR A 48 7.66 8.47 22.96
C TYR A 48 6.87 7.33 22.32
N LEU A 49 6.18 6.56 23.16
CA LEU A 49 5.21 5.55 22.73
C LEU A 49 3.83 6.07 23.12
N LEU A 50 2.95 6.26 22.14
CA LEU A 50 1.58 6.70 22.35
C LEU A 50 0.65 5.50 22.10
N PRO A 51 -0.14 5.07 23.09
CA PRO A 51 -1.02 3.92 22.95
C PRO A 51 -2.19 4.26 22.02
N ALA A 52 -2.23 3.61 20.86
CA ALA A 52 -3.33 3.73 19.92
C ALA A 52 -4.35 2.59 20.12
N ALA A 53 -5.62 2.90 19.88
CA ALA A 53 -6.68 1.91 19.91
C ALA A 53 -6.55 0.94 18.71
N THR A 54 -6.92 -0.32 18.92
CA THR A 54 -7.03 -1.36 17.89
C THR A 54 -8.23 -1.09 16.95
N ALA A 55 -8.31 -1.87 15.87
CA ALA A 55 -9.45 -1.80 14.95
C ALA A 55 -10.80 -2.20 15.57
N PHE A 56 -10.82 -2.85 16.73
CA PHE A 56 -12.06 -3.25 17.44
C PHE A 56 -12.58 -2.16 18.39
N GLU A 57 -11.75 -1.16 18.68
CA GLU A 57 -12.02 -0.08 19.63
C GLU A 57 -12.45 1.22 18.94
N GLN A 58 -12.54 1.18 17.62
CA GLN A 58 -12.92 2.31 16.77
C GLN A 58 -13.90 1.87 15.68
N TYR A 59 -14.46 2.84 14.98
CA TYR A 59 -15.42 2.65 13.89
C TYR A 59 -14.99 3.51 12.70
N GLY A 60 -15.53 3.20 11.51
CA GLY A 60 -15.20 3.95 10.30
C GLY A 60 -15.14 3.06 9.06
N SER A 61 -14.61 3.61 7.97
CA SER A 61 -14.52 2.88 6.70
C SER A 61 -13.13 2.27 6.47
N VAL A 62 -13.10 1.10 5.82
CA VAL A 62 -11.88 0.44 5.33
C VAL A 62 -12.09 -0.03 3.90
N THR A 63 -11.03 -0.03 3.08
CA THR A 63 -11.05 -0.58 1.73
C THR A 63 -10.32 -1.92 1.67
N ALA A 64 -10.98 -2.95 1.18
CA ALA A 64 -10.38 -4.27 0.95
C ALA A 64 -9.64 -4.35 -0.41
N SER A 65 -8.84 -5.40 -0.61
CA SER A 65 -8.05 -5.60 -1.85
C SER A 65 -8.91 -5.72 -3.11
N ASN A 66 -10.15 -6.23 -2.98
CA ASN A 66 -11.12 -6.24 -4.07
C ASN A 66 -11.80 -4.87 -4.31
N ARG A 67 -11.31 -3.81 -3.66
CA ARG A 67 -11.78 -2.41 -3.73
C ARG A 67 -13.14 -2.15 -3.09
N ASN A 68 -13.66 -3.09 -2.30
CA ASN A 68 -14.89 -2.90 -1.54
C ASN A 68 -14.61 -2.07 -0.29
N LEU A 69 -15.35 -0.97 -0.12
CA LEU A 69 -15.37 -0.15 1.09
C LEU A 69 -16.40 -0.73 2.06
N GLN A 70 -16.01 -0.91 3.32
CA GLN A 70 -16.85 -1.47 4.36
C GLN A 70 -16.87 -0.55 5.56
N TRP A 71 -18.05 -0.35 6.14
CA TRP A 71 -18.17 0.30 7.43
C TRP A 71 -17.91 -0.70 8.55
N ARG A 72 -17.08 -0.34 9.51
CA ARG A 72 -16.79 -1.11 10.72
C ARG A 72 -17.44 -0.41 11.89
N GLU A 73 -18.04 -1.21 12.79
CA GLU A 73 -18.58 -0.73 14.04
C GLU A 73 -17.60 -0.95 15.18
N LYS A 74 -17.67 -0.10 16.20
CA LYS A 74 -16.93 -0.26 17.44
C LYS A 74 -17.47 -1.47 18.20
N VAL A 75 -16.58 -2.36 18.64
CA VAL A 75 -16.94 -3.57 19.41
C VAL A 75 -16.82 -3.33 20.91
N VAL A 76 -15.75 -2.66 21.34
CA VAL A 76 -15.47 -2.29 22.73
C VAL A 76 -14.92 -0.86 22.81
N ASP A 77 -14.95 -0.25 23.98
CA ASP A 77 -14.28 1.05 24.18
C ASP A 77 -12.76 0.89 24.22
N PRO A 78 -11.98 1.91 23.81
CA PRO A 78 -10.53 1.91 23.96
C PRO A 78 -10.10 1.53 25.38
N ILE A 79 -9.19 0.56 25.50
CA ILE A 79 -8.71 0.07 26.78
C ILE A 79 -7.64 0.99 27.38
N PHE A 80 -7.60 1.02 28.71
CA PHE A 80 -6.65 1.83 29.49
C PHE A 80 -6.71 3.32 29.10
N GLU A 81 -5.55 3.90 28.76
CA GLU A 81 -5.41 5.29 28.31
C GLU A 81 -5.27 5.38 26.78
N SER A 82 -5.54 4.28 26.07
CA SER A 82 -5.44 4.24 24.60
C SER A 82 -6.45 5.18 23.97
N LYS A 83 -6.06 5.78 22.85
CA LYS A 83 -6.89 6.72 22.10
C LYS A 83 -7.08 6.25 20.67
N VAL A 84 -8.25 6.50 20.11
CA VAL A 84 -8.48 6.27 18.67
C VAL A 84 -7.58 7.19 17.86
N ASP A 85 -7.13 6.75 16.70
CA ASP A 85 -6.15 7.48 15.87
C ASP A 85 -6.61 8.92 15.57
N HIS A 86 -7.91 9.09 15.33
CA HIS A 86 -8.52 10.40 15.07
C HIS A 86 -8.40 11.38 16.24
N GLU A 87 -8.53 10.91 17.49
CA GLU A 87 -8.35 11.75 18.69
C GLU A 87 -6.88 12.15 18.84
N ILE A 88 -5.95 11.21 18.65
CA ILE A 88 -4.50 11.49 18.68
C ILE A 88 -4.15 12.55 17.63
N MET A 89 -4.71 12.44 16.42
CA MET A 89 -4.47 13.38 15.34
C MET A 89 -5.01 14.77 15.65
N TYR A 90 -6.22 14.86 16.20
CA TYR A 90 -6.82 16.12 16.62
C TYR A 90 -6.02 16.80 17.74
N LEU A 91 -5.61 16.04 18.77
CA LEU A 91 -4.81 16.58 19.88
C LEU A 91 -3.44 17.09 19.40
N LEU A 92 -2.78 16.39 18.47
CA LEU A 92 -1.55 16.86 17.83
C LEU A 92 -1.78 18.15 17.03
N ALA A 93 -2.83 18.20 16.21
CA ALA A 93 -3.16 19.39 15.42
C ALA A 93 -3.46 20.60 16.32
N LYS A 94 -4.18 20.39 17.43
CA LYS A 94 -4.50 21.42 18.43
C LYS A 94 -3.24 21.93 19.13
N LYS A 95 -2.33 21.02 19.47
CA LYS A 95 -1.04 21.38 20.08
C LYS A 95 -0.16 22.19 19.13
N LEU A 96 -0.23 21.91 17.83
CA LEU A 96 0.52 22.58 16.78
C LEU A 96 -0.18 23.83 16.22
N GLY A 97 -1.44 24.08 16.61
CA GLY A 97 -2.18 25.30 16.30
C GLY A 97 -2.84 25.35 14.91
N PHE A 98 -3.08 24.21 14.28
CA PHE A 98 -3.72 24.14 12.96
C PHE A 98 -5.02 23.31 12.92
N ASP A 99 -5.53 22.91 14.09
CA ASP A 99 -6.78 22.16 14.24
C ASP A 99 -7.98 22.86 13.60
N LYS A 100 -8.10 24.18 13.77
CA LYS A 100 -9.24 24.95 13.22
C LYS A 100 -9.34 24.87 11.70
N GLU A 101 -8.22 24.84 10.99
CA GLU A 101 -8.21 24.71 9.53
C GLU A 101 -8.39 23.24 9.11
N MET A 102 -7.70 22.32 9.78
CA MET A 102 -7.75 20.89 9.46
C MET A 102 -9.14 20.27 9.69
N PHE A 103 -9.86 20.70 10.72
CA PHE A 103 -11.15 20.14 11.12
C PHE A 103 -12.33 21.10 10.89
N LYS A 104 -12.17 22.13 10.03
CA LYS A 104 -13.21 23.15 9.78
C LYS A 104 -14.57 22.61 9.28
N HIS A 105 -14.57 21.41 8.72
CA HIS A 105 -15.76 20.73 8.17
C HIS A 105 -16.04 19.40 8.86
N ILE A 106 -15.38 19.14 10.00
CA ILE A 106 -15.52 17.89 10.75
C ILE A 106 -16.00 18.27 12.15
N GLU A 107 -17.15 17.76 12.55
CA GLU A 107 -17.60 17.90 13.92
C GLU A 107 -16.60 17.24 14.87
N VAL A 108 -16.31 17.89 16.00
CA VAL A 108 -15.42 17.37 17.04
C VAL A 108 -16.15 17.43 18.37
N THR A 109 -16.36 16.27 18.99
CA THR A 109 -16.97 16.14 20.32
C THR A 109 -15.93 15.51 21.26
N ASP A 110 -15.66 16.16 22.40
CA ASP A 110 -14.71 15.67 23.40
C ASP A 110 -13.32 15.31 22.83
N ASN A 111 -12.82 16.14 21.91
CA ASN A 111 -11.57 15.96 21.15
C ASN A 111 -11.58 14.81 20.11
N VAL A 112 -12.71 14.14 19.90
CA VAL A 112 -12.85 13.06 18.93
C VAL A 112 -13.53 13.60 17.65
N PRO A 113 -12.85 13.61 16.50
CA PRO A 113 -13.45 13.95 15.22
C PRO A 113 -14.52 12.93 14.78
N LEU A 114 -15.63 13.42 14.22
CA LEU A 114 -16.70 12.60 13.69
C LEU A 114 -16.23 11.89 12.39
N THR A 115 -16.24 10.56 12.39
CA THR A 115 -15.68 9.76 11.29
C THR A 115 -16.54 9.83 10.02
N GLU A 116 -17.84 10.05 10.17
CA GLU A 116 -18.77 10.30 9.08
C GLU A 116 -18.38 11.53 8.27
N ASP A 117 -18.02 12.63 8.93
CA ASP A 117 -17.63 13.88 8.25
C ASP A 117 -16.30 13.72 7.53
N ILE A 118 -15.33 13.00 8.12
CA ILE A 118 -14.08 12.64 7.44
C ILE A 118 -14.38 11.84 6.17
N THR A 119 -15.33 10.90 6.24
CA THR A 119 -15.73 10.09 5.08
C THR A 119 -16.31 10.97 3.98
N ARG A 120 -17.19 11.91 4.33
CA ARG A 120 -17.76 12.88 3.38
C ARG A 120 -16.70 13.81 2.81
N GLU A 121 -15.72 14.22 3.60
CA GLU A 121 -14.68 15.12 3.16
C GLU A 121 -13.83 14.48 2.06
N PHE A 122 -13.39 13.22 2.23
CA PHE A 122 -12.69 12.55 1.14
C PHE A 122 -13.62 12.29 -0.06
N ASN A 123 -14.92 11.99 0.15
CA ASN A 123 -15.85 11.85 -0.97
C ASN A 123 -15.93 13.14 -1.81
N ARG A 124 -15.94 14.31 -1.16
CA ARG A 124 -15.96 15.63 -1.84
C ARG A 124 -14.65 15.95 -2.55
N GLY A 125 -13.52 15.37 -2.11
CA GLY A 125 -12.19 15.61 -2.69
C GLY A 125 -11.76 14.59 -3.75
N MET A 126 -12.40 13.41 -3.81
CA MET A 126 -11.92 12.27 -4.60
C MET A 126 -12.62 12.07 -5.95
N TRP A 127 -13.15 13.13 -6.56
CA TRP A 127 -13.78 13.10 -7.89
C TRP A 127 -12.92 12.41 -8.95
N THR A 128 -11.63 12.75 -9.02
CA THR A 128 -10.69 12.21 -10.02
C THR A 128 -10.39 10.72 -9.88
N ILE A 129 -10.60 10.19 -8.67
CA ILE A 129 -10.40 8.79 -8.34
C ILE A 129 -11.71 8.06 -8.56
N GLY A 130 -12.84 8.57 -8.07
CA GLY A 130 -14.14 7.89 -8.09
C GLY A 130 -14.47 7.19 -6.78
N TYR A 131 -14.03 7.79 -5.66
CA TYR A 131 -14.46 7.44 -4.30
C TYR A 131 -15.46 8.47 -3.77
N THR A 132 -16.49 8.77 -4.55
CA THR A 132 -17.40 9.91 -4.28
C THR A 132 -18.80 9.47 -3.90
N GLY A 133 -19.25 8.31 -4.39
CA GLY A 133 -20.58 7.78 -4.10
C GLY A 133 -20.69 7.04 -2.76
N GLN A 134 -19.59 6.74 -2.06
CA GLN A 134 -19.59 5.92 -0.85
C GLN A 134 -19.82 6.72 0.43
N SER A 135 -21.04 7.22 0.65
CA SER A 135 -21.36 7.88 1.93
C SER A 135 -21.39 6.89 3.11
N PRO A 136 -21.16 7.36 4.35
CA PRO A 136 -21.39 6.57 5.57
C PRO A 136 -22.74 5.86 5.59
N GLU A 137 -23.82 6.52 5.17
CA GLU A 137 -25.17 5.94 5.15
C GLU A 137 -25.24 4.74 4.22
N ARG A 138 -24.69 4.86 3.01
CA ARG A 138 -24.70 3.77 2.04
C ARG A 138 -23.82 2.62 2.51
N LEU A 139 -22.64 2.89 3.05
CA LEU A 139 -21.75 1.87 3.60
C LEU A 139 -22.40 1.13 4.77
N ARG A 140 -23.03 1.86 5.71
CA ARG A 140 -23.80 1.27 6.83
C ARG A 140 -25.01 0.49 6.33
N ALA A 141 -25.70 0.96 5.28
CA ALA A 141 -26.81 0.23 4.67
C ALA A 141 -26.34 -1.13 4.10
N HIS A 142 -25.18 -1.19 3.43
CA HIS A 142 -24.61 -2.45 2.96
C HIS A 142 -24.30 -3.40 4.12
N MET A 143 -23.80 -2.88 5.24
CA MET A 143 -23.55 -3.70 6.44
C MET A 143 -24.84 -4.16 7.12
N LYS A 144 -25.91 -3.37 7.06
CA LYS A 144 -27.23 -3.74 7.59
C LYS A 144 -27.93 -4.81 6.74
N TYR A 145 -27.77 -4.74 5.42
CA TYR A 145 -28.47 -5.62 4.46
C TYR A 145 -27.55 -6.63 3.77
N GLN A 146 -26.49 -7.09 4.45
CA GLN A 146 -25.50 -8.03 3.89
C GLN A 146 -26.12 -9.29 3.30
N SER A 147 -27.24 -9.76 3.86
CA SER A 147 -27.94 -10.96 3.40
C SER A 147 -28.56 -10.83 2.01
N THR A 148 -28.73 -9.61 1.48
CA THR A 148 -29.28 -9.37 0.14
C THR A 148 -28.27 -9.59 -0.98
N PHE A 149 -26.97 -9.60 -0.67
CA PHE A 149 -25.91 -9.72 -1.67
C PHE A 149 -25.66 -11.18 -2.04
N ASP A 150 -25.67 -11.46 -3.34
CA ASP A 150 -25.27 -12.76 -3.87
C ASP A 150 -23.77 -13.00 -3.60
N LYS A 151 -23.42 -14.17 -3.09
CA LYS A 151 -22.04 -14.48 -2.66
C LYS A 151 -21.06 -14.63 -3.83
N ARG A 152 -21.55 -14.78 -5.07
CA ARG A 152 -20.74 -14.97 -6.26
C ARG A 152 -20.60 -13.69 -7.06
N THR A 153 -21.71 -13.02 -7.36
CA THR A 153 -21.71 -11.77 -8.14
C THR A 153 -21.44 -10.55 -7.27
N LEU A 154 -21.63 -10.67 -5.94
CA LEU A 154 -21.61 -9.59 -4.96
C LEU A 154 -22.66 -8.51 -5.21
N GLN A 155 -23.64 -8.75 -6.08
CA GLN A 155 -24.73 -7.80 -6.34
C GLN A 155 -25.90 -8.09 -5.40
N ALA A 156 -26.51 -7.05 -4.85
CA ALA A 156 -27.74 -7.19 -4.08
C ALA A 156 -28.90 -7.62 -4.99
N VAL A 157 -29.71 -8.56 -4.50
CA VAL A 157 -30.91 -9.06 -5.17
C VAL A 157 -32.12 -8.76 -4.28
N GLY A 158 -32.77 -7.64 -4.57
CA GLY A 158 -33.88 -7.08 -3.82
C GLY A 158 -33.48 -6.29 -2.57
N GLY A 159 -34.49 -5.72 -1.91
CA GLY A 159 -34.31 -4.97 -0.66
C GLY A 159 -33.80 -3.53 -0.85
N PRO A 160 -33.41 -2.85 0.26
CA PRO A 160 -33.10 -1.42 0.23
C PRO A 160 -31.83 -1.01 -0.52
N VAL A 161 -30.97 -1.97 -0.88
CA VAL A 161 -29.70 -1.77 -1.61
C VAL A 161 -29.69 -2.54 -2.93
N ASP A 162 -30.86 -2.91 -3.46
CA ASP A 162 -31.01 -3.69 -4.69
C ASP A 162 -30.19 -3.14 -5.86
N GLY A 163 -29.54 -4.03 -6.61
CA GLY A 163 -28.70 -3.69 -7.75
C GLY A 163 -27.31 -3.14 -7.41
N GLU A 164 -27.04 -2.71 -6.17
CA GLU A 164 -25.72 -2.26 -5.74
C GLU A 164 -24.75 -3.43 -5.51
N TYR A 165 -23.44 -3.21 -5.66
CA TYR A 165 -22.44 -4.24 -5.36
C TYR A 165 -21.90 -4.09 -3.93
N TYR A 166 -21.65 -5.22 -3.26
CA TYR A 166 -21.20 -5.25 -1.88
C TYR A 166 -19.98 -4.35 -1.66
N GLY A 167 -20.09 -3.42 -0.71
CA GLY A 167 -19.07 -2.41 -0.43
C GLY A 167 -18.76 -1.40 -1.55
N LEU A 168 -19.63 -1.18 -2.53
CA LEU A 168 -19.51 -0.09 -3.52
C LEU A 168 -18.11 -0.01 -4.17
N PRO A 169 -17.68 -1.08 -4.87
CA PRO A 169 -16.34 -1.22 -5.40
C PRO A 169 -15.93 -0.04 -6.28
N TRP A 170 -14.65 0.33 -6.21
CA TRP A 170 -14.11 1.43 -6.97
C TRP A 170 -14.10 1.21 -8.50
N PRO A 171 -14.45 2.21 -9.33
CA PRO A 171 -15.04 3.48 -8.93
C PRO A 171 -16.53 3.35 -8.58
N CYS A 172 -16.95 4.17 -7.61
CA CYS A 172 -18.35 4.49 -7.36
C CYS A 172 -18.55 5.97 -7.68
N TRP A 173 -19.13 6.23 -8.85
CA TRP A 173 -19.21 7.56 -9.42
C TRP A 173 -20.32 8.42 -8.82
N GLY A 174 -20.13 9.74 -8.90
CA GLY A 174 -21.17 10.70 -8.59
C GLY A 174 -21.29 11.01 -7.11
N THR A 175 -22.32 11.77 -6.78
CA THR A 175 -22.74 11.96 -5.39
C THR A 175 -23.43 10.68 -4.87
N PRO A 176 -23.57 10.50 -3.55
CA PRO A 176 -24.32 9.38 -2.98
C PRO A 176 -25.75 9.25 -3.52
N GLU A 177 -26.40 10.38 -3.84
CA GLU A 177 -27.77 10.42 -4.37
C GLU A 177 -27.88 9.86 -5.79
N MET A 178 -26.80 9.88 -6.57
CA MET A 178 -26.77 9.22 -7.88
C MET A 178 -26.84 7.70 -7.78
N LYS A 179 -26.57 7.12 -6.60
CA LYS A 179 -26.65 5.68 -6.32
C LYS A 179 -25.93 4.81 -7.35
N HIS A 180 -24.77 5.26 -7.82
CA HIS A 180 -23.93 4.40 -8.65
C HIS A 180 -23.60 3.10 -7.86
N PRO A 181 -23.72 1.90 -8.46
CA PRO A 181 -23.65 0.64 -7.72
C PRO A 181 -22.22 0.23 -7.33
N GLY A 182 -21.23 0.92 -7.89
CA GLY A 182 -19.82 0.53 -7.85
C GLY A 182 -19.42 -0.29 -9.08
N THR A 183 -18.12 -0.40 -9.32
CA THR A 183 -17.55 -1.05 -10.52
C THR A 183 -16.75 -2.30 -10.10
N PRO A 184 -17.41 -3.46 -9.94
CA PRO A 184 -16.75 -4.66 -9.42
C PRO A 184 -15.70 -5.20 -10.39
N ILE A 185 -15.98 -5.19 -11.69
CA ILE A 185 -15.10 -5.67 -12.75
C ILE A 185 -14.67 -4.47 -13.59
N LEU A 186 -13.39 -4.13 -13.52
CA LEU A 186 -12.84 -3.05 -14.34
C LEU A 186 -12.79 -3.49 -15.80
N TYR A 187 -13.02 -2.54 -16.70
CA TYR A 187 -12.93 -2.73 -18.16
C TYR A 187 -14.00 -3.68 -18.74
N ASP A 188 -15.08 -3.93 -18.01
CA ASP A 188 -16.24 -4.67 -18.53
C ASP A 188 -17.10 -3.75 -19.41
N THR A 189 -16.98 -3.90 -20.73
CA THR A 189 -17.77 -3.16 -21.73
C THR A 189 -19.14 -3.78 -21.99
N SER A 190 -19.44 -4.96 -21.45
CA SER A 190 -20.74 -5.62 -21.60
C SER A 190 -21.86 -4.98 -20.78
N LYS A 191 -21.50 -4.03 -19.89
CA LYS A 191 -22.43 -3.26 -19.05
C LYS A 191 -22.32 -1.76 -19.33
N SER A 192 -23.38 -1.04 -19.01
CA SER A 192 -23.35 0.42 -19.05
C SER A 192 -22.52 0.99 -17.90
N VAL A 193 -21.98 2.20 -18.06
CA VAL A 193 -21.24 2.87 -16.98
C VAL A 193 -22.12 3.11 -15.76
N ALA A 194 -23.40 3.40 -15.96
CA ALA A 194 -24.35 3.59 -14.85
C ALA A 194 -24.56 2.33 -13.99
N GLU A 195 -24.34 1.14 -14.56
CA GLU A 195 -24.52 -0.16 -13.90
C GLU A 195 -23.19 -0.79 -13.43
N GLY A 196 -22.11 -0.01 -13.42
CA GLY A 196 -20.78 -0.47 -13.01
C GLY A 196 -19.95 -1.13 -14.12
N GLY A 197 -20.32 -0.93 -15.38
CA GLY A 197 -19.45 -1.20 -16.53
C GLY A 197 -18.39 -0.11 -16.69
N LEU A 198 -17.31 -0.41 -17.42
CA LEU A 198 -16.22 0.56 -17.58
C LEU A 198 -15.38 0.27 -18.82
N CYS A 199 -14.78 1.30 -19.40
CA CYS A 199 -13.80 1.20 -20.49
C CYS A 199 -12.39 1.58 -20.02
N PHE A 200 -11.41 1.57 -20.93
CA PHE A 200 -10.04 1.98 -20.63
C PHE A 200 -9.89 3.51 -20.62
N ARG A 201 -9.07 4.02 -19.72
CA ARG A 201 -8.96 5.46 -19.46
C ARG A 201 -8.11 6.20 -20.49
N ALA A 202 -8.62 7.32 -21.03
CA ALA A 202 -7.88 8.25 -21.88
C ALA A 202 -6.92 9.16 -21.08
N ARG A 203 -5.97 8.55 -20.36
CA ARG A 203 -5.05 9.25 -19.45
C ARG A 203 -3.82 9.82 -20.15
N PHE A 204 -3.36 9.18 -21.23
CA PHE A 204 -2.04 9.43 -21.83
C PHE A 204 -2.09 10.29 -23.09
N GLY A 205 -3.14 11.11 -23.23
CA GLY A 205 -3.43 11.86 -24.45
C GLY A 205 -4.37 11.11 -25.39
N VAL A 206 -4.62 11.71 -26.54
CA VAL A 206 -5.49 11.18 -27.61
C VAL A 206 -4.70 10.64 -28.80
N GLU A 207 -3.43 11.04 -28.93
CA GLU A 207 -2.55 10.70 -30.03
C GLU A 207 -1.12 10.60 -29.52
N ARG A 208 -0.32 9.74 -30.15
CA ARG A 208 1.13 9.72 -29.99
C ARG A 208 1.82 9.28 -31.28
N ASP A 209 2.85 10.01 -31.68
CA ASP A 209 3.66 9.71 -32.86
C ASP A 209 2.79 9.55 -34.15
N GLY A 210 1.70 10.34 -34.24
CA GLY A 210 0.72 10.25 -35.33
C GLY A 210 -0.33 9.15 -35.16
N GLU A 211 -0.22 8.30 -34.14
CA GLU A 211 -1.12 7.17 -33.90
C GLU A 211 -2.22 7.51 -32.89
N ASN A 212 -3.46 7.15 -33.24
CA ASN A 212 -4.62 7.30 -32.37
C ASN A 212 -4.51 6.42 -31.11
N LEU A 213 -4.63 7.04 -29.93
CA LEU A 213 -4.65 6.36 -28.63
C LEU A 213 -6.06 6.07 -28.12
N LEU A 214 -7.09 6.65 -28.72
CA LEU A 214 -8.48 6.41 -28.34
C LEU A 214 -8.92 5.01 -28.77
N ALA A 215 -9.90 4.43 -28.07
CA ALA A 215 -10.45 3.13 -28.45
C ALA A 215 -11.02 3.17 -29.86
N GLU A 216 -11.08 2.03 -30.54
CA GLU A 216 -11.63 1.89 -31.89
C GLU A 216 -12.73 0.82 -31.86
N GLY A 217 -13.97 1.22 -32.08
CA GLY A 217 -15.13 0.31 -32.12
C GLY A 217 -15.41 -0.45 -30.80
N SER A 218 -14.81 -0.02 -29.69
CA SER A 218 -14.98 -0.62 -28.36
C SER A 218 -15.56 0.41 -27.39
N TYR A 219 -16.74 0.14 -26.83
CA TYR A 219 -17.47 1.04 -25.93
C TYR A 219 -18.40 0.24 -25.01
N THR A 220 -18.82 0.84 -23.91
CA THR A 220 -19.78 0.26 -22.96
C THR A 220 -21.20 0.21 -23.52
N VAL A 221 -22.02 -0.74 -23.05
CA VAL A 221 -23.45 -0.78 -23.39
C VAL A 221 -24.12 0.56 -23.06
N GLY A 222 -25.01 1.03 -23.95
CA GLY A 222 -25.72 2.30 -23.78
C GLY A 222 -24.90 3.56 -24.07
N SER A 223 -23.59 3.47 -24.36
CA SER A 223 -22.79 4.65 -24.72
C SER A 223 -23.29 5.29 -26.01
N GLU A 224 -23.57 6.59 -26.02
CA GLU A 224 -23.98 7.31 -27.23
C GLU A 224 -22.80 7.53 -28.21
N ILE A 225 -21.57 7.57 -27.70
CA ILE A 225 -20.36 7.64 -28.51
C ILE A 225 -19.88 6.22 -28.80
N LYS A 226 -20.04 5.78 -30.06
CA LYS A 226 -19.72 4.42 -30.52
C LYS A 226 -18.25 4.25 -30.93
N ASP A 227 -17.36 4.99 -30.29
CA ASP A 227 -15.93 4.96 -30.52
C ASP A 227 -15.14 5.42 -29.28
N GLY A 228 -13.83 5.58 -29.40
CA GLY A 228 -13.01 6.22 -28.37
C GLY A 228 -13.24 7.74 -28.26
N TYR A 229 -13.09 8.28 -27.05
CA TYR A 229 -13.32 9.70 -26.77
C TYR A 229 -12.39 10.22 -25.66
N PRO A 230 -12.04 11.53 -25.68
CA PRO A 230 -11.20 12.14 -24.65
C PRO A 230 -11.92 12.23 -23.30
N GLN A 231 -11.19 12.71 -22.30
CA GLN A 231 -11.77 13.05 -21.00
C GLN A 231 -12.82 14.16 -21.15
N PHE A 232 -13.96 14.03 -20.47
CA PHE A 232 -15.04 15.01 -20.56
C PHE A 232 -14.66 16.36 -19.94
N THR A 233 -15.05 17.43 -20.64
CA THR A 233 -14.96 18.83 -20.21
C THR A 233 -16.30 19.51 -20.42
N MET A 234 -16.49 20.68 -19.81
CA MET A 234 -17.69 21.49 -20.05
C MET A 234 -17.81 21.89 -21.54
N THR A 235 -16.70 22.24 -22.21
CA THR A 235 -16.67 22.45 -23.67
C THR A 235 -17.22 21.24 -24.43
N MET A 236 -16.74 20.04 -24.11
CA MET A 236 -17.18 18.83 -24.80
C MET A 236 -18.68 18.58 -24.61
N LEU A 237 -19.23 18.84 -23.41
CA LEU A 237 -20.67 18.74 -23.19
C LEU A 237 -21.47 19.72 -24.06
N LYS A 238 -21.00 20.96 -24.24
CA LYS A 238 -21.64 21.94 -25.12
C LYS A 238 -21.58 21.52 -26.59
N GLU A 239 -20.44 21.03 -27.05
CA GLU A 239 -20.25 20.57 -28.43
C GLU A 239 -21.14 19.38 -28.78
N LEU A 240 -21.39 18.50 -27.79
CA LEU A 240 -22.32 17.37 -27.91
C LEU A 240 -23.79 17.76 -27.70
N GLY A 241 -24.07 19.00 -27.28
CA GLY A 241 -25.41 19.46 -26.94
C GLY A 241 -25.97 18.87 -25.63
N TRP A 242 -25.11 18.34 -24.76
CA TRP A 242 -25.46 17.67 -23.50
C TRP A 242 -25.46 18.62 -22.29
N ASP A 243 -24.99 19.85 -22.43
CA ASP A 243 -24.89 20.79 -21.30
C ASP A 243 -26.26 21.19 -20.72
N GLY A 244 -27.33 21.06 -21.50
CA GLY A 244 -28.72 21.23 -21.05
C GLY A 244 -29.13 20.27 -19.93
N ASP A 245 -28.41 19.17 -19.75
CA ASP A 245 -28.66 18.19 -18.69
C ASP A 245 -28.05 18.57 -17.34
N LEU A 246 -27.25 19.64 -17.27
CA LEU A 246 -26.73 20.20 -16.03
C LEU A 246 -27.82 20.98 -15.29
N THR A 247 -27.90 20.76 -13.98
CA THR A 247 -28.72 21.58 -13.09
C THR A 247 -28.16 23.00 -12.97
N PRO A 248 -28.97 24.00 -12.58
CA PRO A 248 -28.48 25.35 -12.33
C PRO A 248 -27.34 25.41 -11.30
N ALA A 249 -27.39 24.55 -10.27
CA ALA A 249 -26.38 24.48 -9.22
C ALA A 249 -25.04 23.93 -9.74
N GLU A 250 -25.07 22.86 -10.54
CA GLU A 250 -23.87 22.31 -11.17
C GLU A 250 -23.26 23.30 -12.15
N ARG A 251 -24.09 23.95 -12.98
CA ARG A 251 -23.62 24.99 -13.91
C ARG A 251 -22.95 26.14 -13.17
N GLN A 252 -23.52 26.58 -12.05
CA GLN A 252 -22.90 27.62 -11.22
C GLN A 252 -21.57 27.16 -10.61
N ALA A 253 -21.48 25.91 -10.15
CA ALA A 253 -20.24 25.36 -9.60
C ALA A 253 -19.14 25.27 -10.68
N ILE A 254 -19.48 24.79 -11.88
CA ILE A 254 -18.59 24.72 -13.03
C ILE A 254 -18.08 26.12 -13.41
N GLU A 255 -18.96 27.12 -13.46
CA GLU A 255 -18.59 28.51 -13.78
C GLU A 255 -17.58 29.07 -12.77
N LYS A 256 -17.78 28.80 -11.46
CA LYS A 256 -16.86 29.24 -10.40
C LYS A 256 -15.48 28.59 -10.48
N VAL A 257 -15.37 27.39 -11.05
CA VAL A 257 -14.09 26.67 -11.16
C VAL A 257 -13.29 27.20 -12.34
N ALA A 258 -13.80 27.02 -13.56
CA ALA A 258 -13.09 27.43 -14.78
C ALA A 258 -14.01 27.60 -16.00
N GLY A 259 -15.34 27.69 -15.80
CA GLY A 259 -16.33 27.76 -16.89
C GLY A 259 -16.14 26.60 -17.88
N ASP A 260 -16.02 26.94 -19.17
CA ASP A 260 -15.90 25.96 -20.26
C ASP A 260 -14.65 25.07 -20.17
N LYS A 261 -13.58 25.56 -19.55
CA LYS A 261 -12.34 24.79 -19.37
C LYS A 261 -12.43 23.78 -18.23
N THR A 262 -13.53 23.77 -17.49
CA THR A 262 -13.72 22.84 -16.37
C THR A 262 -13.71 21.41 -16.90
N ASN A 263 -12.86 20.59 -16.30
CA ASN A 263 -12.79 19.17 -16.57
C ASN A 263 -13.62 18.39 -15.55
N TRP A 264 -14.11 17.20 -15.89
CA TRP A 264 -14.81 16.31 -14.96
C TRP A 264 -14.06 16.09 -13.63
N LYS A 265 -12.72 16.18 -13.64
CA LYS A 265 -11.85 16.08 -12.47
C LYS A 265 -11.96 17.24 -11.48
N THR A 266 -12.24 18.43 -11.99
CA THR A 266 -12.21 19.69 -11.24
C THR A 266 -13.60 20.27 -11.02
N ASP A 267 -14.62 19.73 -11.68
CA ASP A 267 -16.01 20.01 -11.37
C ASP A 267 -16.36 19.46 -9.98
N LEU A 268 -16.40 20.35 -8.98
CA LEU A 268 -16.69 20.01 -7.59
C LEU A 268 -18.15 19.65 -7.32
N SER A 269 -19.04 19.84 -8.30
CA SER A 269 -20.45 19.43 -8.20
C SER A 269 -20.70 18.00 -8.66
N GLY A 270 -19.78 17.43 -9.46
CA GLY A 270 -19.97 16.13 -10.10
C GLY A 270 -20.90 16.16 -11.32
N GLY A 271 -21.37 17.32 -11.75
CA GLY A 271 -22.32 17.47 -12.86
C GLY A 271 -21.80 16.93 -14.19
N ILE A 272 -20.55 17.23 -14.57
CA ILE A 272 -19.95 16.70 -15.80
C ILE A 272 -19.91 15.17 -15.78
N GLN A 273 -19.57 14.59 -14.64
CA GLN A 273 -19.56 13.15 -14.45
C GLN A 273 -20.96 12.55 -14.55
N ARG A 274 -21.95 13.16 -13.90
CA ARG A 274 -23.36 12.73 -13.97
C ARG A 274 -23.88 12.76 -15.40
N VAL A 275 -23.62 13.84 -16.14
CA VAL A 275 -24.07 14.00 -17.53
C VAL A 275 -23.37 12.99 -18.43
N ALA A 276 -22.04 12.83 -18.34
CA ALA A 276 -21.33 11.83 -19.14
C ALA A 276 -21.89 10.41 -18.93
N ILE A 277 -22.15 10.03 -17.67
CA ILE A 277 -22.71 8.72 -17.31
C ILE A 277 -24.15 8.57 -17.81
N LYS A 278 -24.96 9.64 -17.77
CA LYS A 278 -26.33 9.66 -18.33
C LYS A 278 -26.33 9.27 -19.81
N HIS A 279 -25.33 9.71 -20.58
CA HIS A 279 -25.13 9.35 -21.99
C HIS A 279 -24.28 8.07 -22.18
N GLY A 280 -24.19 7.23 -21.14
CA GLY A 280 -23.51 5.94 -21.16
C GLY A 280 -21.98 6.02 -21.33
N CYS A 281 -21.38 7.19 -21.12
CA CYS A 281 -19.96 7.43 -21.33
C CYS A 281 -19.18 7.49 -20.01
N ALA A 282 -17.92 7.03 -20.02
CA ALA A 282 -17.04 7.13 -18.88
C ALA A 282 -16.49 8.57 -18.77
N PRO A 283 -16.57 9.24 -17.61
CA PRO A 283 -16.10 10.62 -17.47
C PRO A 283 -14.63 10.81 -17.87
N PHE A 284 -13.82 9.78 -17.63
CA PHE A 284 -12.38 9.81 -17.90
C PHE A 284 -11.97 9.53 -19.35
N GLY A 285 -12.93 9.37 -20.27
CA GLY A 285 -12.69 9.02 -21.67
C GLY A 285 -12.66 7.52 -21.95
N ASN A 286 -12.40 7.15 -23.19
CA ASN A 286 -12.33 5.78 -23.67
C ASN A 286 -11.14 5.60 -24.63
N ALA A 287 -10.12 4.86 -24.19
CA ALA A 287 -8.84 4.72 -24.89
C ALA A 287 -8.42 3.27 -25.09
N LYS A 288 -7.31 3.04 -25.80
CA LYS A 288 -6.67 1.73 -25.92
C LYS A 288 -5.94 1.37 -24.62
N ALA A 289 -5.92 0.09 -24.28
CA ALA A 289 -4.97 -0.42 -23.28
C ALA A 289 -3.54 -0.25 -23.81
N ARG A 290 -2.59 0.04 -22.92
CA ARG A 290 -1.20 0.31 -23.30
C ARG A 290 -0.28 -0.79 -22.80
N VAL A 291 0.39 -1.46 -23.74
CA VAL A 291 1.45 -2.44 -23.46
C VAL A 291 2.84 -1.79 -23.47
N VAL A 292 3.05 -0.77 -24.33
CA VAL A 292 4.31 -0.03 -24.42
C VAL A 292 4.26 1.23 -23.56
N VAL A 293 5.05 1.30 -22.49
CA VAL A 293 5.08 2.41 -21.53
C VAL A 293 6.26 3.34 -21.80
N TRP A 294 6.16 4.13 -22.86
CA TRP A 294 7.24 5.00 -23.35
C TRP A 294 7.82 6.03 -22.37
N ASN A 295 7.13 6.27 -21.26
CA ASN A 295 7.58 7.19 -20.21
C ASN A 295 8.35 6.49 -19.08
N PHE A 296 8.61 5.17 -19.19
CA PHE A 296 9.44 4.41 -18.26
C PHE A 296 10.86 4.22 -18.83
N PRO A 297 11.86 3.96 -17.97
CA PRO A 297 13.21 3.62 -18.41
C PRO A 297 13.23 2.45 -19.39
N ASP A 298 12.41 1.43 -19.11
CA ASP A 298 12.17 0.29 -19.98
C ASP A 298 10.72 0.34 -20.48
N PRO A 299 10.48 0.70 -21.76
CA PRO A 299 9.11 0.82 -22.29
C PRO A 299 8.37 -0.50 -22.42
N VAL A 300 9.09 -1.62 -22.44
CA VAL A 300 8.56 -2.99 -22.43
C VAL A 300 9.33 -3.79 -21.39
N PRO A 301 8.76 -4.88 -20.83
CA PRO A 301 9.49 -5.72 -19.90
C PRO A 301 10.76 -6.29 -20.55
N ILE A 302 11.90 -6.07 -19.91
CA ILE A 302 13.18 -6.66 -20.26
C ILE A 302 13.79 -7.30 -19.03
N HIS A 303 14.56 -8.37 -19.22
CA HIS A 303 15.31 -8.98 -18.13
C HIS A 303 16.47 -8.07 -17.72
N ARG A 304 16.66 -7.91 -16.41
CA ARG A 304 17.81 -7.23 -15.80
C ARG A 304 18.23 -8.04 -14.59
N GLU A 305 19.53 -8.28 -14.45
CA GLU A 305 20.07 -8.95 -13.27
C GLU A 305 19.87 -8.07 -12.01
N PRO A 306 19.62 -8.69 -10.83
CA PRO A 306 19.62 -8.00 -9.55
C PRO A 306 20.93 -7.23 -9.28
N LEU A 307 20.90 -6.29 -8.35
CA LEU A 307 22.11 -5.56 -7.96
C LEU A 307 23.16 -6.48 -7.35
N TYR A 308 22.70 -7.44 -6.54
CA TYR A 308 23.51 -8.51 -5.96
C TYR A 308 23.09 -9.83 -6.61
N THR A 309 23.85 -10.28 -7.60
CA THR A 309 23.57 -11.51 -8.35
C THR A 309 24.75 -12.49 -8.28
N PRO A 310 24.50 -13.81 -8.09
CA PRO A 310 25.54 -14.82 -8.25
C PRO A 310 25.81 -15.14 -9.73
N ARG A 311 24.90 -14.75 -10.65
CA ARG A 311 25.02 -14.95 -12.10
C ARG A 311 25.74 -13.79 -12.77
N ARG A 312 26.99 -13.58 -12.34
CA ARG A 312 27.86 -12.52 -12.87
C ARG A 312 28.09 -12.63 -14.38
N ASP A 313 27.99 -13.84 -14.92
CA ASP A 313 28.03 -14.12 -16.35
C ASP A 313 26.89 -13.45 -17.14
N LEU A 314 25.73 -13.23 -16.52
CA LEU A 314 24.56 -12.62 -17.17
C LEU A 314 24.56 -11.08 -17.14
N VAL A 315 25.43 -10.46 -16.33
CA VAL A 315 25.42 -9.00 -16.14
C VAL A 315 25.80 -8.23 -17.40
N ALA A 316 26.63 -8.84 -18.28
CA ALA A 316 27.00 -8.23 -19.55
C ALA A 316 25.79 -8.09 -20.49
N ASP A 317 24.93 -9.10 -20.54
CA ASP A 317 23.75 -9.14 -21.41
C ASP A 317 22.53 -8.44 -20.77
N TYR A 318 22.44 -8.46 -19.44
CA TYR A 318 21.30 -7.97 -18.68
C TYR A 318 21.72 -7.01 -17.54
N PRO A 319 22.40 -5.90 -17.85
CA PRO A 319 22.86 -4.97 -16.83
C PRO A 319 21.70 -4.25 -16.14
N THR A 320 21.94 -3.76 -14.93
CA THR A 320 21.05 -2.80 -14.26
C THR A 320 21.15 -1.40 -14.89
N TYR A 321 20.40 -0.45 -14.35
CA TYR A 321 20.39 0.94 -14.81
C TYR A 321 21.68 1.70 -14.44
N PRO A 322 22.01 2.80 -15.13
CA PRO A 322 22.99 3.76 -14.63
C PRO A 322 22.58 4.34 -13.27
N ASP A 323 23.56 4.70 -12.45
CA ASP A 323 23.30 5.44 -11.21
C ASP A 323 22.53 6.72 -11.50
N THR A 324 21.58 7.04 -10.63
CA THR A 324 20.73 8.22 -10.78
C THR A 324 20.37 8.81 -9.44
N ARG A 325 19.56 9.86 -9.45
CA ARG A 325 18.97 10.44 -8.25
C ARG A 325 17.49 10.63 -8.50
N LYS A 326 16.68 10.22 -7.53
CA LYS A 326 15.24 10.46 -7.58
C LYS A 326 14.75 11.02 -6.26
N HIS A 327 14.01 12.11 -6.36
CA HIS A 327 13.73 13.01 -5.24
C HIS A 327 15.04 13.39 -4.51
N ARG A 328 15.16 13.06 -3.21
CA ARG A 328 16.34 13.39 -2.40
C ARG A 328 17.32 12.22 -2.26
N THR A 329 17.00 11.04 -2.78
CA THR A 329 17.76 9.79 -2.55
C THR A 329 18.65 9.49 -3.77
N PRO A 330 19.98 9.35 -3.59
CA PRO A 330 20.81 8.75 -4.64
C PRO A 330 20.38 7.30 -4.85
N LEU A 331 20.39 6.83 -6.09
CA LEU A 331 20.07 5.45 -6.51
C LEU A 331 21.32 4.85 -7.16
N LEU A 332 22.03 4.02 -6.41
CA LEU A 332 23.34 3.47 -6.74
C LEU A 332 23.24 2.12 -7.46
N TYR A 333 22.65 2.11 -8.66
CA TYR A 333 22.43 0.91 -9.45
C TYR A 333 23.74 0.27 -9.95
N LYS A 334 24.31 0.82 -11.02
CA LYS A 334 25.55 0.33 -11.63
C LYS A 334 26.71 0.29 -10.63
N SER A 335 26.85 1.29 -9.77
CA SER A 335 27.94 1.31 -8.77
C SER A 335 27.92 0.14 -7.79
N ILE A 336 26.74 -0.42 -7.51
CA ILE A 336 26.62 -1.63 -6.69
C ILE A 336 26.82 -2.86 -7.55
N GLN A 337 26.15 -2.97 -8.70
CA GLN A 337 26.23 -4.16 -9.55
C GLN A 337 27.65 -4.38 -10.13
N ASP A 338 28.47 -3.34 -10.28
CA ASP A 338 29.86 -3.47 -10.74
C ASP A 338 30.77 -4.16 -9.70
N LYS A 339 30.34 -4.28 -8.45
CA LYS A 339 31.10 -4.96 -7.38
C LYS A 339 30.63 -6.41 -7.27
N ASP A 340 31.57 -7.34 -7.47
CA ASP A 340 31.29 -8.76 -7.33
C ASP A 340 31.42 -9.22 -5.87
N PHE A 341 30.29 -9.57 -5.27
CA PHE A 341 30.20 -10.16 -3.92
C PHE A 341 29.89 -11.66 -3.96
N SER A 342 29.70 -12.26 -5.14
CA SER A 342 29.18 -13.63 -5.28
C SER A 342 30.12 -14.70 -4.73
N LYS A 343 31.43 -14.44 -4.67
CA LYS A 343 32.41 -15.35 -4.09
C LYS A 343 32.33 -15.42 -2.57
N ASP A 344 32.12 -14.27 -1.92
CA ASP A 344 32.05 -14.17 -0.47
C ASP A 344 30.65 -14.46 0.08
N PHE A 345 29.62 -14.21 -0.74
CA PHE A 345 28.20 -14.38 -0.44
C PHE A 345 27.53 -15.20 -1.57
N PRO A 346 27.78 -16.53 -1.63
CA PRO A 346 27.40 -17.34 -2.79
C PRO A 346 25.93 -17.75 -2.84
N MET A 347 25.19 -17.58 -1.74
CA MET A 347 23.79 -17.99 -1.65
C MET A 347 22.87 -16.83 -2.01
N ILE A 348 21.75 -17.10 -2.68
CA ILE A 348 20.66 -16.15 -2.83
C ILE A 348 19.83 -16.15 -1.55
N VAL A 349 19.51 -14.97 -1.04
CA VAL A 349 18.50 -14.79 0.02
C VAL A 349 17.23 -14.18 -0.56
N THR A 350 16.10 -14.77 -0.19
CA THR A 350 14.77 -14.21 -0.45
C THR A 350 13.94 -14.18 0.83
N SER A 351 12.94 -13.30 0.87
CA SER A 351 12.10 -13.08 2.05
C SER A 351 10.62 -13.16 1.73
N GLY A 352 9.83 -13.67 2.67
CA GLY A 352 8.38 -13.83 2.49
C GLY A 352 7.58 -13.74 3.79
N ARG A 353 6.29 -14.03 3.66
CA ARG A 353 5.33 -14.06 4.76
C ARG A 353 5.16 -15.49 5.26
N VAL A 354 4.79 -15.60 6.53
CA VAL A 354 4.28 -16.82 7.14
C VAL A 354 2.80 -16.64 7.45
N VAL A 355 2.06 -17.72 7.67
CA VAL A 355 0.61 -17.67 7.85
C VAL A 355 0.22 -17.02 9.18
N GLU A 356 1.05 -17.23 10.19
CA GLU A 356 0.81 -16.87 11.58
C GLU A 356 0.94 -15.36 11.82
N TYR A 357 1.73 -14.65 11.00
CA TYR A 357 2.11 -13.26 11.24
C TYR A 357 1.82 -12.33 10.07
N GLU A 358 1.36 -11.11 10.39
CA GLU A 358 1.02 -10.07 9.42
C GLU A 358 2.03 -8.91 9.45
N GLY A 359 2.43 -8.44 8.27
CA GLY A 359 3.30 -7.26 8.15
C GLY A 359 4.62 -7.44 8.89
N GLY A 360 5.00 -6.44 9.69
CA GLY A 360 6.14 -6.51 10.60
C GLY A 360 5.95 -7.45 11.80
N GLY A 361 4.74 -7.99 11.97
CA GLY A 361 4.43 -9.01 12.95
C GLY A 361 4.38 -8.53 14.40
N ASP A 362 4.55 -7.24 14.71
CA ASP A 362 4.52 -6.75 16.10
C ASP A 362 3.18 -7.09 16.77
N LEU A 363 2.05 -6.74 16.15
CA LEU A 363 0.70 -7.05 16.65
C LEU A 363 0.45 -8.56 16.77
N THR A 364 0.81 -9.33 15.74
CA THR A 364 0.51 -10.77 15.69
C THR A 364 1.48 -11.62 16.54
N ARG A 365 2.72 -11.17 16.79
CA ARG A 365 3.64 -11.80 17.75
C ARG A 365 3.29 -11.47 19.20
N SER A 366 2.55 -10.39 19.42
CA SER A 366 1.94 -10.05 20.72
C SER A 366 0.59 -10.75 20.95
N ASN A 367 0.17 -11.64 20.05
CA ASN A 367 -0.98 -12.52 20.26
C ASN A 367 -0.47 -13.91 20.71
N PRO A 368 -0.87 -14.42 21.90
CA PRO A 368 -0.31 -15.65 22.45
C PRO A 368 -0.66 -16.89 21.60
N TRP A 369 -1.84 -16.93 20.98
CA TRP A 369 -2.26 -18.07 20.15
C TRP A 369 -1.47 -18.15 18.85
N LEU A 370 -1.20 -17.02 18.20
CA LEU A 370 -0.36 -16.99 17.00
C LEU A 370 1.12 -17.21 17.33
N ALA A 371 1.57 -16.68 18.48
CA ALA A 371 2.91 -16.91 19.01
C ALA A 371 3.18 -18.39 19.30
N GLU A 372 2.19 -19.14 19.76
CA GLU A 372 2.30 -20.59 19.99
C GLU A 372 2.57 -21.36 18.69
N LEU A 373 1.95 -20.95 17.57
CA LEU A 373 2.07 -21.64 16.29
C LEU A 373 3.45 -21.49 15.63
N GLN A 374 4.16 -20.39 15.89
CA GLN A 374 5.49 -20.16 15.32
C GLN A 374 6.40 -19.43 16.32
N GLN A 375 7.20 -20.18 17.08
CA GLN A 375 7.93 -19.60 18.23
C GLN A 375 9.30 -19.00 17.88
N GLU A 376 9.85 -19.32 16.72
CA GLU A 376 11.24 -19.00 16.39
C GLU A 376 11.36 -18.36 15.02
N MET A 377 12.28 -17.40 14.89
CA MET A 377 12.74 -16.94 13.57
C MET A 377 13.63 -18.02 12.95
N TYR A 378 13.37 -18.38 11.70
CA TYR A 378 14.07 -19.48 11.01
C TYR A 378 14.50 -19.11 9.59
N CYS A 379 15.39 -19.93 9.05
CA CYS A 379 15.89 -19.89 7.68
C CYS A 379 15.64 -21.25 7.01
N GLU A 380 14.82 -21.26 5.96
CA GLU A 380 14.65 -22.43 5.11
C GLU A 380 15.88 -22.63 4.24
N ILE A 381 16.45 -23.82 4.31
CA ILE A 381 17.69 -24.19 3.62
C ILE A 381 17.65 -25.66 3.21
N THR A 382 18.25 -25.99 2.05
CA THR A 382 18.37 -27.38 1.63
C THR A 382 19.29 -28.17 2.56
N PRO A 383 19.02 -29.47 2.82
CA PRO A 383 19.97 -30.33 3.52
C PRO A 383 21.37 -30.33 2.87
N TYR A 384 21.45 -30.21 1.53
CA TYR A 384 22.71 -30.15 0.81
C TYR A 384 23.56 -28.93 1.20
N ASP A 385 22.99 -27.72 1.11
CA ASP A 385 23.71 -26.49 1.41
C ASP A 385 24.04 -26.39 2.91
N ALA A 386 23.12 -26.84 3.76
CA ALA A 386 23.33 -26.84 5.20
C ALA A 386 24.44 -27.80 5.64
N ASN A 387 24.49 -29.01 5.08
CA ASN A 387 25.55 -29.99 5.39
C ASN A 387 26.92 -29.50 4.93
N ASN A 388 27.00 -28.86 3.76
CA ASN A 388 28.25 -28.24 3.27
C ASN A 388 28.73 -27.11 4.18
N ALA A 389 27.82 -26.41 4.85
CA ALA A 389 28.12 -25.37 5.83
C ALA A 389 28.28 -25.89 7.28
N GLY A 390 28.17 -27.20 7.52
CA GLY A 390 28.27 -27.82 8.85
C GLY A 390 27.12 -27.48 9.80
N ILE A 391 25.96 -27.06 9.27
CA ILE A 391 24.78 -26.67 10.05
C ILE A 391 23.92 -27.90 10.33
N ARG A 392 23.21 -27.95 11.46
CA ARG A 392 22.26 -29.03 11.79
C ARG A 392 20.83 -28.50 11.77
N ASN A 393 19.87 -29.36 11.45
CA ASN A 393 18.47 -28.97 11.49
C ASN A 393 18.08 -28.54 12.92
N GLY A 394 17.38 -27.41 13.05
CA GLY A 394 16.97 -26.82 14.33
C GLY A 394 18.09 -26.13 15.12
N SER A 395 19.35 -26.15 14.66
CA SER A 395 20.42 -25.41 15.33
C SER A 395 20.35 -23.92 15.01
N ASP A 396 20.97 -23.11 15.86
CA ASP A 396 21.24 -21.72 15.50
C ASP A 396 22.23 -21.67 14.32
N MET A 397 22.05 -20.70 13.44
CA MET A 397 22.95 -20.38 12.35
C MET A 397 23.07 -18.87 12.18
N TRP A 398 24.24 -18.41 11.73
CA TRP A 398 24.41 -17.04 11.25
C TRP A 398 24.08 -16.97 9.77
N VAL A 399 23.31 -15.95 9.42
CA VAL A 399 23.13 -15.50 8.03
C VAL A 399 23.69 -14.10 7.92
N GLU A 400 24.58 -13.88 6.96
CA GLU A 400 25.26 -12.61 6.77
C GLU A 400 25.02 -12.09 5.35
N GLY A 401 24.61 -10.83 5.23
CA GLY A 401 24.42 -10.13 3.96
C GLY A 401 25.66 -9.34 3.54
N PRO A 402 25.83 -9.03 2.25
CA PRO A 402 27.01 -8.35 1.74
C PRO A 402 27.07 -6.88 2.17
N PRO A 403 28.25 -6.25 2.06
CA PRO A 403 28.40 -4.80 2.22
C PRO A 403 27.46 -4.01 1.32
N ASN A 404 26.92 -2.92 1.87
CA ASN A 404 26.09 -1.97 1.12
C ASN A 404 26.40 -0.51 1.54
N PRO A 405 25.93 0.50 0.80
CA PRO A 405 26.19 1.90 1.13
C PRO A 405 25.67 2.29 2.52
N GLY A 406 26.57 2.60 3.46
CA GLY A 406 26.22 2.91 4.84
C GLY A 406 26.37 1.73 5.81
N GLN A 407 26.58 0.51 5.30
CA GLN A 407 26.85 -0.69 6.07
C GLN A 407 28.05 -1.46 5.48
N PRO A 408 29.29 -0.95 5.65
CA PRO A 408 30.47 -1.48 4.96
C PRO A 408 30.87 -2.90 5.37
N LYS A 409 30.40 -3.39 6.52
CA LYS A 409 30.63 -4.77 6.99
C LYS A 409 29.52 -5.74 6.57
N GLY A 410 28.45 -5.25 5.94
CA GLY A 410 27.22 -6.02 5.77
C GLY A 410 26.48 -6.23 7.10
N GLY A 411 25.39 -6.98 7.04
CA GLY A 411 24.54 -7.29 8.19
C GLY A 411 24.65 -8.75 8.59
N ARG A 412 24.33 -9.06 9.84
CA ARG A 412 24.24 -10.44 10.31
C ARG A 412 23.06 -10.65 11.22
N ILE A 413 22.46 -11.83 11.14
CA ILE A 413 21.39 -12.28 12.00
C ILE A 413 21.64 -13.72 12.45
N LYS A 414 21.17 -14.04 13.66
CA LYS A 414 21.15 -15.41 14.18
C LYS A 414 19.71 -15.92 14.17
N VAL A 415 19.51 -17.04 13.51
CA VAL A 415 18.19 -17.65 13.28
C VAL A 415 18.29 -19.17 13.38
N LYS A 416 17.16 -19.87 13.47
CA LYS A 416 17.10 -21.33 13.44
C LYS A 416 17.23 -21.87 12.03
N ALA A 417 17.99 -22.93 11.84
CA ALA A 417 18.04 -23.65 10.56
C ALA A 417 16.81 -24.56 10.41
N MET A 418 16.08 -24.42 9.30
CA MET A 418 14.98 -25.32 8.94
C MET A 418 15.35 -26.06 7.65
N PHE A 419 15.67 -27.34 7.77
CA PHE A 419 16.03 -28.17 6.61
C PHE A 419 14.79 -28.46 5.78
N THR A 420 14.82 -28.13 4.50
CA THR A 420 13.68 -28.36 3.60
C THR A 420 14.12 -28.41 2.14
N GLU A 421 13.43 -29.20 1.33
CA GLU A 421 13.60 -29.24 -0.13
C GLU A 421 12.63 -28.28 -0.86
N ARG A 422 11.96 -27.39 -0.12
CA ARG A 422 11.04 -26.37 -0.68
C ARG A 422 11.77 -25.21 -1.36
N VAL A 423 13.03 -24.96 -0.95
CA VAL A 423 13.92 -23.98 -1.58
C VAL A 423 14.91 -24.70 -2.50
N ALA A 424 15.35 -24.02 -3.57
CA ALA A 424 16.37 -24.58 -4.46
C ALA A 424 17.75 -24.55 -3.81
N ARG A 425 18.67 -25.41 -4.29
CA ARG A 425 20.08 -25.33 -3.89
C ARG A 425 20.66 -23.96 -4.23
N GLY A 426 21.49 -23.44 -3.34
CA GLY A 426 22.03 -22.08 -3.48
C GLY A 426 21.04 -20.98 -3.11
N VAL A 427 19.85 -21.31 -2.58
CA VAL A 427 18.82 -20.35 -2.17
C VAL A 427 18.41 -20.61 -0.73
N VAL A 428 18.27 -19.53 0.05
CA VAL A 428 17.64 -19.55 1.37
C VAL A 428 16.42 -18.63 1.41
N TRP A 429 15.43 -19.00 2.20
CA TRP A 429 14.24 -18.20 2.42
C TRP A 429 14.02 -17.90 3.90
N MET A 430 13.58 -16.69 4.22
CA MET A 430 13.31 -16.29 5.61
C MET A 430 12.01 -15.48 5.75
N PRO A 431 11.28 -15.63 6.87
CA PRO A 431 10.14 -14.78 7.21
C PRO A 431 10.53 -13.31 7.42
N LEU A 432 9.68 -12.37 7.03
CA LEU A 432 9.91 -10.93 7.24
C LEU A 432 9.33 -10.36 8.55
N SER A 433 8.45 -11.11 9.22
CA SER A 433 7.59 -10.62 10.30
C SER A 433 8.20 -10.69 11.71
N PHE A 434 9.52 -10.85 11.82
CA PHE A 434 10.23 -10.95 13.10
C PHE A 434 10.98 -9.67 13.46
N GLY A 435 11.11 -9.43 14.75
CA GLY A 435 11.80 -8.29 15.34
C GLY A 435 12.08 -8.53 16.83
N GLY A 436 12.98 -7.72 17.39
CA GLY A 436 13.33 -7.76 18.81
C GLY A 436 14.61 -8.52 19.13
N HIS A 437 15.27 -9.15 18.14
CA HIS A 437 16.69 -9.54 18.26
C HIS A 437 17.57 -8.66 17.36
N TRP A 438 18.74 -8.26 17.86
CA TRP A 438 19.74 -7.50 17.12
C TRP A 438 21.08 -8.21 17.17
N GLU A 439 21.63 -8.58 16.01
CA GLU A 439 22.88 -9.35 15.91
C GLU A 439 22.96 -10.57 16.85
N GLY A 440 21.83 -11.25 17.08
CA GLY A 440 21.75 -12.45 17.91
C GLY A 440 21.54 -12.21 19.41
N GLU A 441 21.47 -10.95 19.85
CA GLU A 441 21.09 -10.56 21.20
C GLU A 441 19.60 -10.20 21.29
N SER A 442 18.96 -10.56 22.40
CA SER A 442 17.57 -10.20 22.66
C SER A 442 17.46 -8.76 23.18
N LEU A 443 16.61 -7.97 22.55
CA LEU A 443 16.27 -6.61 22.96
C LEU A 443 15.13 -6.57 23.99
N ARG A 444 14.69 -7.71 24.52
CA ARG A 444 13.56 -7.77 25.48
C ARG A 444 13.71 -6.78 26.64
N HIS A 445 14.93 -6.63 27.15
CA HIS A 445 15.27 -5.72 28.24
C HIS A 445 15.05 -4.23 27.92
N LYS A 446 14.84 -3.84 26.66
CA LYS A 446 14.57 -2.47 26.24
C LYS A 446 13.08 -2.16 26.09
N TYR A 447 12.23 -3.18 26.06
CA TYR A 447 10.79 -2.95 26.05
C TYR A 447 10.34 -2.46 27.42
N PRO A 448 9.36 -1.53 27.49
CA PRO A 448 8.63 -1.29 28.74
C PRO A 448 8.09 -2.61 29.30
N GLU A 449 8.07 -2.72 30.63
CA GLU A 449 7.65 -3.94 31.32
C GLU A 449 6.26 -4.41 30.86
N GLY A 450 6.17 -5.67 30.42
CA GLY A 450 4.92 -6.29 29.97
C GLY A 450 4.45 -5.90 28.56
N THR A 451 5.26 -5.16 27.80
CA THR A 451 4.92 -4.71 26.43
C THR A 451 5.67 -5.44 25.32
N ASP A 452 6.61 -6.31 25.67
CA ASP A 452 7.35 -7.10 24.70
C ASP A 452 6.46 -8.15 24.03
N PRO A 453 6.62 -8.37 22.71
CA PRO A 453 5.95 -9.48 22.04
C PRO A 453 6.32 -10.83 22.65
N PHE A 454 5.38 -11.78 22.68
CA PHE A 454 5.63 -13.13 23.19
C PHE A 454 6.81 -13.80 22.48
N VAL A 455 6.85 -13.67 21.15
CA VAL A 455 7.92 -14.19 20.29
C VAL A 455 8.78 -13.04 19.77
N LEU A 456 10.09 -13.14 19.97
CA LEU A 456 11.08 -12.25 19.38
C LEU A 456 11.92 -12.98 18.33
N GLY A 457 12.51 -12.22 17.43
CA GLY A 457 13.40 -12.77 16.42
C GLY A 457 14.19 -11.70 15.69
N ALA A 458 15.14 -12.14 14.87
CA ALA A 458 15.90 -11.21 14.04
C ALA A 458 15.08 -10.80 12.81
N SER A 459 15.14 -9.53 12.44
CA SER A 459 14.56 -9.07 11.18
C SER A 459 15.47 -9.45 10.01
N VAL A 460 14.93 -10.14 8.99
CA VAL A 460 15.66 -10.42 7.74
C VAL A 460 16.16 -9.15 7.05
N ASN A 461 15.48 -8.02 7.27
CA ASN A 461 15.88 -6.74 6.71
C ASN A 461 17.16 -6.15 7.32
N ALA A 462 17.71 -6.78 8.36
CA ALA A 462 19.05 -6.46 8.85
C ALA A 462 20.17 -6.92 7.89
N ILE A 463 19.89 -7.90 7.02
CA ILE A 463 20.86 -8.42 6.05
C ILE A 463 20.49 -8.13 4.59
N LEU A 464 19.24 -7.73 4.32
CA LEU A 464 18.83 -7.35 2.97
C LEU A 464 19.45 -6.01 2.56
N THR A 465 19.79 -5.95 1.28
CA THR A 465 20.71 -4.96 0.73
C THR A 465 20.02 -3.72 0.17
N TYR A 466 20.84 -2.77 -0.24
CA TYR A 466 20.42 -1.61 -0.99
C TYR A 466 19.95 -2.03 -2.40
N GLY A 467 18.70 -1.71 -2.74
CA GLY A 467 18.14 -1.85 -4.08
C GLY A 467 16.72 -1.25 -4.14
N TYR A 468 16.35 -0.64 -5.26
CA TYR A 468 15.07 0.07 -5.43
C TYR A 468 14.57 -0.01 -6.88
N ASP A 469 13.28 -0.23 -7.09
CA ASP A 469 12.65 -0.13 -8.40
C ASP A 469 12.83 1.26 -9.01
N SER A 470 13.18 1.34 -10.30
CA SER A 470 13.52 2.60 -10.98
C SER A 470 12.31 3.55 -11.11
N VAL A 471 11.09 3.00 -11.11
CA VAL A 471 9.85 3.76 -11.33
C VAL A 471 9.16 4.14 -10.02
N THR A 472 9.19 3.29 -9.01
CA THR A 472 8.42 3.47 -7.76
C THR A 472 9.29 3.71 -6.54
N GLN A 473 10.60 3.46 -6.63
CA GLN A 473 11.51 3.37 -5.48
C GLN A 473 11.11 2.29 -4.47
N MET A 474 10.35 1.28 -4.89
CA MET A 474 10.07 0.11 -4.06
C MET A 474 11.35 -0.69 -3.82
N GLN A 475 11.67 -0.96 -2.57
CA GLN A 475 12.88 -1.68 -2.18
C GLN A 475 12.98 -3.12 -2.73
N GLU A 476 14.20 -3.54 -3.07
CA GLU A 476 14.54 -4.88 -3.58
C GLU A 476 14.63 -5.90 -2.42
N THR A 477 13.47 -6.41 -1.97
CA THR A 477 13.40 -7.34 -0.80
C THR A 477 13.39 -8.83 -1.18
N LYS A 478 13.38 -9.15 -2.47
CA LYS A 478 13.08 -10.51 -2.96
C LYS A 478 14.29 -11.23 -3.54
N CYS A 479 15.37 -10.52 -3.80
CA CYS A 479 16.61 -11.10 -4.28
C CYS A 479 17.79 -10.29 -3.75
N SER A 480 18.67 -10.97 -3.03
CA SER A 480 20.00 -10.47 -2.65
C SER A 480 20.92 -11.67 -2.43
N LEU A 481 22.14 -11.42 -1.98
CA LEU A 481 23.11 -12.46 -1.64
C LEU A 481 23.26 -12.61 -0.12
N CYS A 482 23.67 -13.79 0.31
CA CYS A 482 24.09 -14.04 1.68
C CYS A 482 25.17 -15.13 1.76
N ARG A 483 25.75 -15.26 2.96
CA ARG A 483 26.51 -16.42 3.38
C ARG A 483 25.93 -16.97 4.68
N ILE A 484 26.12 -18.26 4.88
CA ILE A 484 25.60 -19.01 6.02
C ILE A 484 26.75 -19.70 6.76
N LYS A 485 26.61 -19.85 8.07
CA LYS A 485 27.55 -20.63 8.91
C LYS A 485 26.86 -21.11 10.18
N ALA A 486 27.38 -22.19 10.76
CA ALA A 486 26.97 -22.62 12.11
C ALA A 486 27.23 -21.50 13.14
N ALA A 487 26.36 -21.40 14.14
CA ALA A 487 26.36 -20.31 15.12
C ALA A 487 27.40 -20.44 16.24
#